data_AF-A0A644U7Z1-F1
#
_entry.id   AF-A0A644U7Z1-F1
#
_cell.length_a   1.000
_cell.length_b   1.000
_cell.length_c   1.000
_cell.angle_alpha   90.00
_cell.angle_beta   90.00
_cell.angle_gamma   90.00
#
_symmetry.space_group_name_H-M   'P 1'
#
loop_
_entity.id
_entity.type
_entity.pdbx_description
1 polymer ?
#
loop_
_entity_poly.entity_id
_entity_poly.type
_entity_poly.pdbx_seq_one_letter_code
_entity_poly.pdbx_strand_id
1 'polypeptide(L)' 'MHEFKHNLYTIREINQLSKTEQLSKAFQSYSCIYNLIKCGRVNATKIGNRYMLRIHDIEQALLVDSVVAVDGIRRIN' A
#
# COMPACT_ATOMS: atom_id res chain seq x y z
N MET A 1 14.60 -12.22 -2.78
CA MET A 1 13.24 -12.81 -2.82
C MET A 1 12.49 -12.28 -1.61
N HIS A 2 11.42 -11.51 -1.82
CA HIS A 2 10.77 -10.66 -0.81
C HIS A 2 10.27 -11.46 0.42
N GLU A 3 11.02 -11.38 1.53
CA GLU A 3 10.66 -11.91 2.85
C GLU A 3 9.38 -11.28 3.43
N PHE A 4 8.90 -10.20 2.81
CA PHE A 4 7.72 -9.43 3.23
C PHE A 4 6.39 -10.00 2.76
N LYS A 5 6.39 -11.05 1.91
CA LYS A 5 5.18 -11.50 1.20
C LYS A 5 4.11 -12.13 2.11
N HIS A 6 4.53 -12.71 3.23
CA HIS A 6 3.64 -13.46 4.13
C HIS A 6 3.49 -12.84 5.53
N ASN A 7 4.27 -11.80 5.85
CA ASN A 7 4.25 -11.18 7.17
C ASN A 7 3.16 -10.10 7.27
N LEU A 8 2.47 -10.09 8.40
CA LEU A 8 1.50 -9.06 8.76
C LEU A 8 2.20 -7.94 9.52
N TYR A 9 1.98 -6.71 9.08
CA TYR A 9 2.54 -5.52 9.69
C TYR A 9 1.44 -4.53 10.01
N THR A 10 1.63 -3.76 11.08
CA THR A 10 0.83 -2.57 11.35
C THR A 10 1.15 -1.48 10.34
N ILE A 11 0.22 -0.55 10.12
CA ILE A 11 0.44 0.61 9.24
C ILE A 11 1.70 1.40 9.65
N ARG A 12 1.99 1.49 10.96
CA ARG A 12 3.18 2.17 11.49
C ARG A 12 4.47 1.45 11.11
N GLU A 13 4.50 0.12 11.22
CA GLU A 13 5.66 -0.69 10.81
C GLU A 13 5.88 -0.60 9.31
N ILE A 14 4.82 -0.62 8.51
CA ILE A 14 4.89 -0.43 7.06
C ILE A 14 5.48 0.93 6.70
N ASN A 15 5.06 1.99 7.40
CA ASN A 15 5.63 3.33 7.22
C ASN A 15 7.13 3.35 7.52
N GLN A 16 7.56 2.69 8.59
CA GLN A 16 8.97 2.61 8.96
C GLN A 16 9.78 1.79 7.95
N LEU A 17 9.28 0.61 7.58
CA LEU A 17 9.89 -0.26 6.56
C LEU A 17 10.00 0.45 5.22
N SER A 18 9.00 1.25 4.84
CA SER A 18 9.05 2.00 3.58
C SER A 18 10.19 3.03 3.52
N LYS A 19 10.68 3.49 4.67
CA LYS A 19 11.81 4.41 4.75
C LYS A 19 13.15 3.69 4.73
N THR A 20 13.23 2.49 5.30
CA THR A 20 14.46 1.69 5.36
C THR A 20 14.70 0.91 4.07
N GLU A 21 13.64 0.30 3.51
CA GLU A 21 13.69 -0.59 2.34
C GLU A 21 13.45 0.13 1.01
N GLN A 22 13.39 1.47 1.01
CA GLN A 22 13.12 2.30 -0.18
C GLN A 22 11.81 1.91 -0.93
N LEU A 23 10.78 1.47 -0.21
CA LEU A 23 9.48 1.22 -0.81
C LEU A 23 8.87 2.52 -1.37
N SER A 24 7.89 2.37 -2.27
CA SER A 24 7.19 3.51 -2.86
C SER A 24 6.67 4.50 -1.80
N LYS A 25 6.71 5.80 -2.10
CA LYS A 25 6.18 6.86 -1.22
C LYS A 25 4.71 6.65 -0.86
N ALA A 26 3.97 5.87 -1.66
CA ALA A 26 2.60 5.48 -1.34
C ALA A 26 2.47 4.76 0.02
N PHE A 27 3.48 3.97 0.42
CA PHE A 27 3.53 3.27 1.71
C PHE A 27 3.79 4.22 2.90
N GLN A 28 4.25 5.45 2.63
CA GLN A 28 4.50 6.45 3.67
C GLN A 28 3.24 7.24 4.03
N SER A 29 2.18 7.17 3.22
CA SER A 29 0.93 7.88 3.45
C SER A 29 -0.07 7.03 4.23
N TYR A 30 -0.27 7.36 5.51
CA TYR A 30 -1.27 6.71 6.35
C TYR A 30 -2.67 6.79 5.72
N SER A 31 -3.06 7.96 5.21
CA SER A 31 -4.37 8.16 4.59
C SER A 31 -4.55 7.30 3.34
N CYS A 32 -3.51 7.13 2.52
CA CYS A 32 -3.54 6.23 1.37
C CYS A 32 -3.83 4.79 1.80
N ILE A 33 -3.07 4.26 2.76
CA ILE A 33 -3.26 2.90 3.27
C ILE A 33 -4.65 2.73 3.89
N TYR A 34 -5.12 3.71 4.66
CA TYR A 34 -6.47 3.69 5.24
C TYR A 34 -7.56 3.67 4.17
N ASN A 35 -7.41 4.45 3.09
CA ASN A 35 -8.38 4.44 1.99
C ASN A 35 -8.39 3.09 1.26
N LEU A 36 -7.24 2.48 1.03
CA LEU A 36 -7.16 1.14 0.42
C LEU A 36 -7.90 0.08 1.27
N ILE A 37 -7.77 0.15 2.59
CA ILE A 37 -8.50 -0.73 3.52
C ILE A 37 -10.01 -0.42 3.46
N LYS A 38 -10.39 0.86 3.55
CA LYS A 38 -11.80 1.29 3.57
C LYS A 38 -12.53 0.95 2.28
N CYS A 39 -11.85 1.02 1.14
CA CYS A 39 -12.38 0.64 -0.17
C CYS A 39 -12.39 -0.88 -0.40
N GLY A 40 -11.95 -1.69 0.58
CA GLY A 40 -11.90 -3.15 0.46
C GLY A 40 -10.85 -3.65 -0.54
N ARG A 41 -9.89 -2.80 -0.95
CA ARG A 41 -8.85 -3.16 -1.92
C ARG A 41 -7.68 -3.90 -1.30
N VAL A 42 -7.45 -3.68 -0.01
CA VAL A 42 -6.45 -4.39 0.78
C VAL A 42 -7.14 -5.07 1.95
N ASN A 43 -6.93 -6.37 2.06
CA ASN A 43 -7.39 -7.13 3.21
C ASN A 43 -6.58 -6.73 4.44
N ALA A 44 -7.28 -6.32 5.50
CA ALA A 44 -6.68 -5.98 6.77
C ALA A 44 -7.35 -6.76 7.90
N THR A 45 -6.54 -7.33 8.78
CA THR A 45 -6.98 -7.94 10.03
C THR A 45 -6.97 -6.88 11.12
N LYS A 46 -8.10 -6.65 11.77
CA LYS A 46 -8.19 -5.71 12.89
C LYS A 46 -7.85 -6.42 14.19
N ILE A 47 -6.82 -5.95 14.90
CA ILE A 47 -6.40 -6.45 16.21
C ILE A 47 -6.44 -5.28 17.19
N GLY A 48 -7.47 -5.27 18.05
CA GLY A 48 -7.78 -4.12 18.90
C GLY A 48 -8.04 -2.86 18.07
N ASN A 49 -7.25 -1.81 18.32
CA ASN A 49 -7.31 -0.54 17.60
C ASN A 49 -6.33 -0.44 16.42
N ARG A 50 -5.70 -1.55 16.02
CA ARG A 50 -4.70 -1.56 14.95
C ARG A 50 -5.19 -2.39 13.77
N TYR A 51 -4.85 -1.92 12.57
CA TYR A 51 -4.98 -2.70 11.34
C TYR A 51 -3.63 -3.36 11.04
N MET A 52 -3.68 -4.67 10.79
CA MET A 52 -2.56 -5.47 10.34
C MET A 52 -2.81 -5.94 8.91
N LEU A 53 -1.82 -5.76 8.05
CA LEU A 53 -1.94 -5.98 6.62
C LEU A 53 -0.59 -6.37 6.04
N ARG A 54 -0.61 -6.98 4.86
CA ARG A 54 0.61 -7.41 4.16
C ARG A 54 1.05 -6.31 3.20
N ILE A 55 2.36 -6.06 3.16
CA ILE A 55 2.95 -5.10 2.20
C ILE A 55 2.60 -5.54 0.76
N HIS A 56 2.66 -6.84 0.48
CA HIS A 56 2.31 -7.40 -0.83
C HIS A 56 0.89 -7.04 -1.28
N ASP A 57 -0.11 -7.07 -0.39
CA ASP A 57 -1.49 -6.75 -0.76
C ASP A 57 -1.64 -5.27 -1.14
N ILE A 58 -0.91 -4.38 -0.44
CA ILE A 58 -0.85 -2.96 -0.80
C ILE A 58 -0.13 -2.77 -2.14
N GLU A 59 0.98 -3.46 -2.38
CA GLU A 59 1.68 -3.42 -3.68
C GLU A 59 0.74 -3.80 -4.83
N GLN A 60 0.00 -4.91 -4.67
CA GLN A 60 -0.98 -5.35 -5.66
C GLN A 60 -2.08 -4.30 -5.87
N ALA A 61 -2.62 -3.72 -4.80
CA ALA A 61 -3.65 -2.69 -4.91
C ALA A 61 -3.16 -1.43 -5.64
N LEU A 62 -1.93 -0.99 -5.35
CA LEU A 62 -1.30 0.16 -6.02
C LEU A 62 -0.98 -0.12 -7.49
N LEU A 63 -0.58 -1.34 -7.83
CA LEU A 63 -0.36 -1.75 -9.22
C LEU A 63 -1.65 -1.75 -10.02
N VAL A 64 -2.76 -2.20 -9.44
CA VAL A 64 -4.09 -2.16 -10.10
C VAL A 64 -4.56 -0.72 -10.30
N ASP A 65 -4.31 0.17 -9.34
CA ASP A 65 -4.63 1.60 -9.49
C ASP A 65 -3.79 2.31 -10.55
N SER A 66 -2.57 1.85 -10.80
CA SER A 66 -1.72 2.39 -11.87
C SER A 66 -2.23 2.06 -13.29
N VAL A 67 -3.19 1.15 -13.43
CA VAL A 67 -3.84 0.82 -14.70
C VAL A 67 -4.98 1.79 -15.05
N VAL A 68 -5.40 2.65 -14.12
CA VAL A 68 -6.45 3.66 -14.34
C VAL A 68 -5.94 5.06 -13.95
N ALA A 69 -4.95 5.54 -14.69
CA ALA A 69 -4.65 6.97 -14.78
C ALA A 69 -4.04 7.31 -16.15
N VAL A 70 -4.82 7.14 -17.22
CA VAL A 70 -4.63 7.94 -18.43
C VAL A 70 -5.89 8.77 -18.64
N ASP A 71 -6.03 9.81 -17.81
CA ASP A 71 -7.00 10.87 -18.06
C ASP A 71 -6.31 12.24 -17.90
N GLY A 72 -5.15 12.39 -18.55
CA GLY A 72 -4.39 13.64 -18.50
C GLY A 72 -3.02 13.70 -19.16
N ILE A 73 -2.45 12.60 -19.69
CA ILE A 73 -1.21 12.71 -20.48
C ILE A 73 -1.58 13.25 -21.87
N ARG A 74 -1.51 14.58 -22.03
CA ARG A 74 -1.26 15.18 -23.35
C ARG A 74 0.12 14.68 -23.80
N ARG A 75 0.13 13.68 -24.70
CA ARG A 75 1.28 13.43 -25.57
C ARG A 75 1.50 14.72 -26.39
N ILE A 76 2.62 15.38 -26.16
CA ILE A 76 3.13 16.40 -27.08
C ILE A 76 3.91 15.62 -28.14
N ASN A 77 3.52 15.77 -29.41
CA ASN A 77 4.25 15.27 -30.58
C ASN A 77 5.63 15.93 -30.69
#